data_AF-A0AAE0QCR5-F1
#
_entry.id   AF-A0AAE0QCR5-F1
#
_cell.length_a   1.000
_cell.length_b   1.000
_cell.length_c   1.000
_cell.angle_alpha   90.00
_cell.angle_beta   90.00
_cell.angle_gamma   90.00
#
_symmetry.space_group_name_H-M   'P 1'
#
loop_
_entity.id
_entity.type
_entity.pdbx_description
1 polymer ?
#
loop_
_entity_poly.entity_id
_entity_poly.type
_entity_poly.pdbx_seq_one_letter_code
_entity_poly.pdbx_strand_id
1 'polypeptide(L)'
;MMTKQDYESVFAVVRRHHFRWQEIKKGEATSTRALNLDPSRRPRRQDWDGELCENGSFYFATKDLVNQGLLQGGKMAYFEMQPEYSVDIDVDIDWPVAEQRVLRFGYFGKDDPEMVRLLLCNMSGCLTDGQIYLSAAGEEILSINTRDLTGIRMLQQEGMEVILISSSDNPVPDVFAEKLSQKTGCEVRHLKEEKQVELEKLLKEKELVWKEVAYIGERATYQVEQRSNDVPDVDCLNLAGLSAVPLDVPMVVLNAAKYPCQRAAGRGALREFIEHILLMKKGAKFQKEKDH
;
A
#
# COMPACT_ATOMS: atom_id res chain seq x y z
N MET A 1 15.16 -30.38 -3.95
CA MET A 1 16.28 -30.73 -3.05
C MET A 1 15.94 -31.99 -2.27
N MET A 2 14.96 -31.99 -1.37
CA MET A 2 14.64 -33.17 -0.56
C MET A 2 14.31 -34.43 -1.38
N THR A 3 13.34 -34.37 -2.31
CA THR A 3 12.86 -35.56 -3.03
C THR A 3 13.78 -36.09 -4.14
N LYS A 4 14.59 -35.21 -4.75
CA LYS A 4 15.44 -35.56 -5.91
C LYS A 4 16.92 -35.79 -5.54
N GLN A 5 17.38 -35.19 -4.44
CA GLN A 5 18.80 -35.20 -4.03
C GLN A 5 18.97 -35.78 -2.61
N ASP A 6 17.89 -36.31 -2.04
CA ASP A 6 17.86 -37.06 -0.79
C ASP A 6 18.42 -36.26 0.39
N TYR A 7 18.07 -34.97 0.45
CA TYR A 7 18.38 -34.12 1.61
C TYR A 7 17.32 -34.30 2.69
N GLU A 8 17.77 -34.39 3.93
CA GLU A 8 16.92 -34.60 5.10
C GLU A 8 16.40 -33.30 5.70
N SER A 9 17.12 -32.19 5.48
CA SER A 9 16.62 -30.85 5.79
C SER A 9 17.10 -29.79 4.80
N VAL A 10 16.22 -28.82 4.55
CA VAL A 10 16.45 -27.66 3.68
C VAL A 10 15.86 -26.43 4.33
N PHE A 11 16.65 -25.36 4.46
CA PHE A 11 16.22 -24.11 5.08
C PHE A 11 16.56 -22.90 4.21
N ALA A 12 15.82 -21.82 4.42
CA ALA A 12 16.00 -20.58 3.69
C ALA A 12 17.16 -19.75 4.25
N VAL A 13 17.98 -19.20 3.35
CA VAL A 13 19.07 -18.29 3.68
C VAL A 13 19.07 -17.08 2.76
N VAL A 14 19.61 -15.97 3.22
CA VAL A 14 19.89 -14.77 2.43
C VAL A 14 21.36 -14.41 2.55
N ARG A 15 21.97 -13.99 1.45
CA ARG A 15 23.37 -13.56 1.42
C ARG A 15 23.52 -12.15 1.97
N ARG A 16 24.27 -11.99 3.06
CA ARG A 16 24.55 -10.69 3.70
C ARG A 16 26.04 -10.38 3.61
N HIS A 17 26.35 -9.09 3.47
CA HIS A 17 27.73 -8.59 3.39
C HIS A 17 28.07 -7.76 4.64
N HIS A 18 27.53 -8.15 5.79
CA HIS A 18 27.76 -7.48 7.06
C HIS A 18 29.02 -8.01 7.73
N PHE A 19 29.79 -7.11 8.33
CA PHE A 19 30.92 -7.47 9.17
C PHE A 19 30.43 -7.74 10.60
N ARG A 20 30.66 -8.96 11.09
CA ARG A 20 30.21 -9.42 12.40
C ARG A 20 31.35 -9.28 13.41
N TRP A 21 31.01 -8.82 14.61
CA TRP A 21 31.94 -8.60 15.71
C TRP A 21 31.42 -9.29 16.96
N GLN A 22 32.34 -9.80 17.77
CA GLN A 22 32.04 -10.39 19.06
C GLN A 22 31.53 -9.31 20.01
N GLU A 23 30.36 -9.52 20.61
CA GLU A 23 29.84 -8.67 21.68
C GLU A 23 30.71 -8.77 22.94
N ILE A 24 30.92 -7.65 23.63
CA ILE A 24 31.58 -7.59 24.93
C ILE A 24 30.55 -7.14 25.96
N LYS A 25 30.43 -7.87 27.07
CA LYS A 25 29.53 -7.46 28.14
C LYS A 25 30.10 -6.26 28.89
N LYS A 26 29.22 -5.33 29.28
CA LYS A 26 29.61 -4.14 30.05
C LYS A 26 30.31 -4.55 31.35
N GLY A 27 31.58 -4.17 31.50
CA GLY A 27 32.42 -4.52 32.64
C GLY A 27 33.46 -5.62 32.41
N GLU A 28 33.45 -6.28 31.24
CA GLU A 28 34.53 -7.20 30.86
C GLU A 28 35.74 -6.42 30.33
N ALA A 29 36.94 -6.82 30.77
CA ALA A 29 38.22 -6.24 30.33
C ALA A 29 38.75 -6.89 29.03
N THR A 30 37.87 -7.46 28.21
CA THR A 30 38.22 -8.09 26.93
C THR A 30 38.04 -7.11 25.79
N SER A 31 38.75 -7.34 24.67
CA SER A 31 38.60 -6.55 23.44
C SER A 31 37.73 -7.30 22.43
N THR A 32 36.92 -6.57 21.64
CA THR A 32 36.05 -7.17 20.62
C THR A 32 36.91 -7.81 19.54
N ARG A 33 36.40 -8.88 18.93
CA ARG A 33 37.07 -9.61 17.86
C ARG A 33 36.17 -9.68 16.65
N ALA A 34 36.73 -9.48 15.47
CA ALA A 34 36.02 -9.72 14.23
C ALA A 34 35.72 -11.22 14.09
N LEU A 35 34.49 -11.55 13.69
CA LEU A 35 34.04 -12.94 13.51
C LEU A 35 34.21 -13.42 12.07
N ASN A 36 34.12 -12.52 11.09
CA ASN A 36 34.13 -12.86 9.66
C ASN A 36 34.99 -11.93 8.80
N LEU A 37 35.89 -11.15 9.40
CA LEU A 37 36.88 -10.35 8.67
C LEU A 37 38.25 -10.35 9.35
N ASP A 38 39.28 -10.10 8.54
CA ASP A 38 40.59 -9.68 9.01
C ASP A 38 40.67 -8.15 8.92
N PRO A 39 40.75 -7.42 10.06
CA PRO A 39 40.85 -5.96 10.04
C PRO A 39 42.05 -5.41 9.26
N SER A 40 43.14 -6.18 9.15
CA SER A 40 44.33 -5.78 8.40
C SER A 40 44.16 -5.91 6.88
N ARG A 41 43.17 -6.68 6.44
CA ARG A 41 42.86 -6.97 5.02
C ARG A 41 41.37 -6.87 4.77
N ARG A 42 40.78 -5.73 5.15
CA ARG A 42 39.33 -5.51 5.02
C ARG A 42 38.92 -5.50 3.54
N PRO A 43 38.15 -6.50 3.04
CA PRO A 43 37.72 -6.52 1.65
C PRO A 43 36.65 -5.47 1.39
N ARG A 44 36.58 -4.95 0.15
CA ARG A 44 35.40 -4.17 -0.27
C ARG A 44 34.24 -5.14 -0.46
N ARG A 45 33.01 -4.62 -0.39
CA ARG A 45 31.78 -5.42 -0.58
C ARG A 45 31.77 -6.23 -1.87
N GLN A 46 32.41 -5.73 -2.92
CA GLN A 46 32.42 -6.35 -4.26
C GLN A 46 33.47 -7.45 -4.39
N ASP A 47 34.44 -7.49 -3.46
CA ASP A 47 35.57 -8.42 -3.48
C ASP A 47 35.33 -9.61 -2.52
N TRP A 48 34.10 -9.77 -2.01
CA TRP A 48 33.72 -10.80 -1.04
C TRP A 48 32.30 -11.26 -1.30
N ASP A 49 32.12 -12.59 -1.38
CA ASP A 49 30.82 -13.24 -1.65
C ASP A 49 29.81 -13.13 -0.50
N GLY A 50 30.15 -12.52 0.64
CA GLY A 50 29.27 -12.44 1.80
C GLY A 50 29.14 -13.77 2.56
N GLU A 51 28.21 -13.80 3.50
CA GLU A 51 27.83 -14.98 4.29
C GLU A 51 26.36 -15.33 4.06
N LEU A 52 26.06 -16.63 4.11
CA LEU A 52 24.69 -17.14 4.14
C LEU A 52 24.14 -16.97 5.56
N CYS A 53 23.11 -16.16 5.70
CA CYS A 53 22.40 -15.98 6.96
C CYS A 53 21.01 -16.58 6.84
N GLU A 54 20.64 -17.46 7.77
CA GLU A 54 19.26 -17.94 7.87
C GLU A 54 18.30 -16.76 8.05
N ASN A 55 17.15 -16.81 7.39
CA ASN A 55 16.18 -15.71 7.37
C ASN A 55 14.77 -16.14 7.80
N GLY A 56 14.63 -17.31 8.41
CA GLY A 56 13.37 -17.78 8.99
C GLY A 56 12.23 -18.04 8.00
N SER A 57 12.42 -17.86 6.69
CA SER A 57 11.30 -17.84 5.73
C SER A 57 10.64 -19.22 5.57
N PHE A 58 11.42 -20.30 5.56
CA PHE A 58 10.89 -21.66 5.62
C PHE A 58 11.93 -22.67 6.08
N TYR A 59 11.41 -23.80 6.57
CA TYR A 59 12.17 -24.99 6.93
C TYR A 59 11.44 -26.22 6.41
N PHE A 60 12.16 -27.09 5.72
CA PHE A 60 11.70 -28.43 5.40
C PHE A 60 12.62 -29.44 6.06
N ALA A 61 12.04 -30.42 6.77
CA ALA A 61 12.77 -31.49 7.41
C ALA A 61 11.99 -32.80 7.29
N THR A 62 12.69 -33.93 7.33
CA THR A 62 12.05 -35.25 7.37
C THR A 62 11.26 -35.43 8.65
N LYS A 63 10.24 -36.29 8.61
CA LYS A 63 9.40 -36.61 9.77
C LYS A 63 10.23 -37.05 10.98
N ASP A 64 11.28 -37.83 10.75
CA ASP A 64 12.13 -38.35 11.82
C ASP A 64 12.92 -37.25 12.53
N LEU A 65 13.42 -36.24 11.80
CA LEU A 65 14.07 -35.07 12.40
C LEU A 65 13.07 -34.21 13.19
N VAL A 66 11.89 -33.97 12.62
CA VAL A 66 10.83 -33.18 13.28
C VAL A 66 10.40 -33.85 14.59
N ASN A 67 10.26 -35.17 14.62
CA ASN A 67 9.93 -35.93 15.83
C ASN A 67 11.01 -35.84 16.92
N GLN A 68 12.26 -35.55 16.54
CA GLN A 68 13.38 -35.29 17.47
C GLN A 68 13.46 -33.82 17.92
N GLY A 69 12.57 -32.95 17.41
CA GLY A 69 12.60 -31.52 17.68
C GLY A 69 13.65 -30.75 16.86
N LEU A 70 14.14 -31.32 15.76
CA LEU A 70 15.16 -30.72 14.91
C LEU A 70 14.55 -30.24 13.58
N LEU A 71 14.86 -29.00 13.20
CA LEU A 71 14.52 -28.43 11.88
C LEU A 71 15.72 -28.46 10.92
N GLN A 72 16.94 -28.56 11.45
CA GLN A 72 18.18 -28.71 10.72
C GLN A 72 18.94 -29.93 11.27
N GLY A 73 19.25 -30.88 10.39
CA GLY A 73 19.92 -32.12 10.77
C GLY A 73 20.10 -33.08 9.61
N GLY A 74 20.91 -34.11 9.83
CA GLY A 74 21.24 -35.09 8.80
C GLY A 74 21.97 -34.46 7.62
N LYS A 75 21.64 -34.90 6.40
CA LYS A 75 22.13 -34.30 5.15
C LYS A 75 21.37 -32.99 4.87
N MET A 76 22.06 -31.87 5.05
CA MET A 76 21.47 -30.52 4.93
C MET A 76 21.76 -29.86 3.58
N ALA A 77 20.79 -29.09 3.10
CA ALA A 77 20.97 -28.10 2.04
C ALA A 77 20.31 -26.77 2.44
N TYR A 78 20.57 -25.72 1.66
CA TYR A 78 19.93 -24.43 1.83
C TYR A 78 19.32 -23.97 0.51
N PHE A 79 18.31 -23.11 0.59
CA PHE A 79 17.80 -22.35 -0.54
C PHE A 79 18.15 -20.88 -0.35
N GLU A 80 18.99 -20.35 -1.24
CA GLU A 80 19.37 -18.95 -1.21
C GLU A 80 18.27 -18.09 -1.83
N MET A 81 17.62 -17.29 -1.00
CA MET A 81 16.61 -16.31 -1.40
C MET A 81 17.28 -15.00 -1.79
N GLN A 82 16.68 -14.30 -2.75
CA GLN A 82 17.09 -12.94 -3.06
C GLN A 82 16.75 -11.99 -1.90
N PRO A 83 17.61 -11.00 -1.59
CA PRO A 83 17.45 -10.13 -0.42
C PRO A 83 16.14 -9.34 -0.35
N GLU A 84 15.52 -9.07 -1.50
CA GLU A 84 14.27 -8.33 -1.61
C GLU A 84 13.11 -9.08 -0.95
N TYR A 85 13.17 -10.42 -0.95
CA TYR A 85 12.18 -11.31 -0.33
C TYR A 85 12.48 -11.60 1.15
N SER A 86 13.59 -11.10 1.68
CA SER A 86 14.01 -11.28 3.06
C SER A 86 13.81 -9.97 3.82
N VAL A 87 12.58 -9.79 4.31
CA VAL A 87 12.19 -8.70 5.21
C VAL A 87 11.69 -9.30 6.50
N ASP A 88 12.39 -9.00 7.59
CA ASP A 88 11.89 -9.23 8.93
C ASP A 88 11.09 -8.00 9.34
N ILE A 89 9.90 -8.22 9.91
CA ILE A 89 9.05 -7.17 10.45
C ILE A 89 9.08 -7.34 11.96
N ASP A 90 10.06 -6.71 12.61
CA ASP A 90 10.28 -6.84 14.05
C ASP A 90 9.69 -5.64 14.80
N VAL A 91 9.68 -4.47 14.17
CA VAL A 91 9.17 -3.21 14.72
C VAL A 91 8.33 -2.44 13.67
N ASP A 92 7.49 -1.52 14.14
CA ASP A 92 6.55 -0.79 13.26
C ASP A 92 7.23 -0.03 12.11
N ILE A 93 8.49 0.40 12.27
CA ILE A 93 9.24 1.08 11.21
C ILE A 93 9.68 0.15 10.07
N ASP A 94 9.64 -1.17 10.26
CA ASP A 94 9.92 -2.16 9.21
C ASP A 94 8.72 -2.29 8.25
N TRP A 95 7.51 -1.95 8.70
CA TRP A 95 6.28 -2.13 7.94
C TRP A 95 6.28 -1.39 6.60
N PRO A 96 6.62 -0.08 6.51
CA PRO A 96 6.66 0.61 5.23
C PRO A 96 7.71 0.02 4.28
N VAL A 97 8.83 -0.48 4.81
CA VAL A 97 9.87 -1.12 4.00
C VAL A 97 9.39 -2.45 3.45
N ALA A 98 8.71 -3.25 4.27
CA ALA A 98 8.09 -4.50 3.87
C ALA A 98 7.02 -4.27 2.79
N GLU A 99 6.12 -3.31 3.02
CA GLU A 99 5.06 -2.94 2.08
C GLU A 99 5.62 -2.52 0.72
N GLN A 100 6.60 -1.60 0.70
CA GLN A 100 7.23 -1.18 -0.55
C GLN A 100 7.94 -2.32 -1.29
N ARG A 101 8.53 -3.27 -0.56
CA ARG A 101 9.14 -4.46 -1.16
C ARG A 101 8.09 -5.43 -1.70
N VAL A 102 6.97 -5.61 -1.02
CA VAL A 102 5.84 -6.40 -1.54
C VAL A 102 5.28 -5.75 -2.81
N LEU A 103 5.05 -4.44 -2.80
CA LEU A 103 4.58 -3.70 -3.98
C LEU A 103 5.52 -3.83 -5.18
N ARG A 104 6.83 -3.86 -4.94
CA ARG A 104 7.84 -3.86 -6.00
C ARG A 104 8.27 -5.25 -6.46
N PHE A 105 8.32 -6.21 -5.55
CA PHE A 105 8.92 -7.53 -5.78
C PHE A 105 8.02 -8.68 -5.36
N GLY A 106 7.02 -8.44 -4.51
CA GLY A 106 6.22 -9.46 -3.84
C GLY A 106 5.41 -10.38 -4.76
N TYR A 107 5.06 -11.53 -4.21
CA TYR A 107 4.14 -12.50 -4.78
C TYR A 107 2.76 -12.30 -4.14
N PHE A 108 1.75 -11.92 -4.93
CA PHE A 108 0.42 -11.54 -4.44
C PHE A 108 -0.53 -12.74 -4.23
N GLY A 109 0.01 -13.95 -4.08
CA GLY A 109 -0.79 -15.18 -3.98
C GLY A 109 -1.14 -15.77 -5.34
N LYS A 110 -1.93 -16.86 -5.33
CA LYS A 110 -2.55 -17.47 -6.53
C LYS A 110 -3.93 -16.92 -6.84
N ASP A 111 -4.46 -16.08 -5.95
CA ASP A 111 -5.76 -15.48 -6.13
C ASP A 111 -5.65 -14.45 -7.23
N ASP A 112 -6.63 -14.44 -8.13
CA ASP A 112 -6.74 -13.40 -9.14
C ASP A 112 -6.81 -12.06 -8.40
N PRO A 113 -5.85 -11.14 -8.60
CA PRO A 113 -5.89 -9.87 -7.90
C PRO A 113 -7.22 -9.19 -8.22
N GLU A 114 -7.99 -8.84 -7.19
CA GLU A 114 -9.26 -8.14 -7.34
C GLU A 114 -8.97 -6.77 -7.96
N MET A 115 -9.16 -6.68 -9.28
CA MET A 115 -8.84 -5.47 -10.03
C MET A 115 -9.96 -4.46 -9.86
N VAL A 116 -9.63 -3.32 -9.28
CA VAL A 116 -10.57 -2.20 -9.23
C VAL A 116 -10.92 -1.70 -10.64
N ARG A 117 -12.21 -1.40 -10.84
CA ARG A 117 -12.84 -1.00 -12.11
C ARG A 117 -13.46 0.40 -12.06
N LEU A 118 -13.70 0.91 -10.85
CA LEU A 118 -14.27 2.22 -10.59
C LEU A 118 -13.45 2.94 -9.52
N LEU A 119 -13.13 4.22 -9.75
CA LEU A 119 -12.61 5.13 -8.74
C LEU A 119 -13.70 6.12 -8.34
N LEU A 120 -14.06 6.09 -7.06
CA LEU A 120 -14.90 7.08 -6.41
C LEU A 120 -14.00 8.08 -5.66
N CYS A 121 -14.13 9.36 -5.97
CA CYS A 121 -13.26 10.40 -5.41
C CYS A 121 -14.08 11.56 -4.85
N ASN A 122 -13.96 11.81 -3.54
CA ASN A 122 -14.49 13.05 -2.96
C ASN A 122 -13.84 14.27 -3.62
N MET A 123 -14.64 15.30 -3.90
CA MET A 123 -14.12 16.55 -4.46
C MET A 123 -13.52 17.44 -3.38
N SER A 124 -14.29 17.72 -2.34
CA SER A 124 -13.81 18.47 -1.19
C SER A 124 -12.85 17.61 -0.36
N GLY A 125 -11.77 18.20 0.14
CA GLY A 125 -10.82 17.50 1.00
C GLY A 125 -10.01 16.36 0.36
N CYS A 126 -10.13 16.14 -0.95
CA CYS A 126 -9.24 15.23 -1.71
C CYS A 126 -8.72 15.91 -2.99
N LEU A 127 -9.60 16.25 -3.93
CA LEU A 127 -9.25 16.99 -5.15
C LEU A 127 -8.92 18.46 -4.88
N THR A 128 -9.63 19.05 -3.92
CA THR A 128 -9.37 20.39 -3.39
C THR A 128 -8.75 20.27 -2.00
N ASP A 129 -7.99 21.27 -1.59
CA ASP A 129 -7.34 21.32 -0.28
C ASP A 129 -8.25 21.88 0.83
N GLY A 130 -9.56 21.96 0.58
CA GLY A 130 -10.55 22.52 1.49
C GLY A 130 -10.49 24.04 1.65
N GLN A 131 -9.60 24.74 0.95
CA GLN A 131 -9.50 26.19 1.03
C GLN A 131 -10.48 26.87 0.06
N ILE A 132 -11.30 27.76 0.61
CA ILE A 132 -12.19 28.64 -0.16
C ILE A 132 -11.65 30.07 -0.02
N TYR A 133 -11.25 30.66 -1.14
CA TYR A 133 -10.80 32.06 -1.16
C TYR A 133 -11.98 32.95 -1.53
N LEU A 134 -12.30 33.91 -0.66
CA LEU A 134 -13.39 34.85 -0.87
C LEU A 134 -12.85 36.18 -1.40
N SER A 135 -13.32 36.61 -2.57
CA SER A 135 -12.99 37.93 -3.11
C SER A 135 -13.81 39.03 -2.42
N ALA A 136 -13.36 40.28 -2.49
CA ALA A 136 -14.10 41.42 -1.94
C ALA A 136 -15.47 41.64 -2.64
N ALA A 137 -15.67 41.05 -3.83
CA ALA A 137 -16.93 41.06 -4.55
C ALA A 137 -17.85 39.87 -4.18
N GLY A 138 -17.41 38.99 -3.28
CA GLY A 138 -18.15 37.80 -2.84
C GLY A 138 -17.98 36.58 -3.75
N GLU A 139 -16.97 36.56 -4.63
CA GLU A 139 -16.67 35.39 -5.46
C GLU A 139 -15.91 34.34 -4.66
N GLU A 140 -16.28 33.08 -4.81
CA GLU A 140 -15.57 31.93 -4.26
C GLU A 140 -14.58 31.36 -5.29
N ILE A 141 -13.32 31.23 -4.88
CA ILE A 141 -12.28 30.61 -5.68
C ILE A 141 -11.83 29.32 -4.98
N LEU A 142 -11.91 28.22 -5.72
CA LEU A 142 -11.43 26.89 -5.34
C LEU A 142 -10.22 26.52 -6.18
N SER A 143 -9.28 25.78 -5.60
CA SER A 143 -8.06 25.36 -6.27
C SER A 143 -7.98 23.84 -6.44
N ILE A 144 -7.38 23.41 -7.55
CA ILE A 144 -7.14 21.98 -7.87
C ILE A 144 -5.74 21.80 -8.42
N ASN A 145 -5.21 20.59 -8.29
CA ASN A 145 -3.91 20.25 -8.83
C ASN A 145 -3.99 19.73 -10.26
N THR A 146 -3.15 20.26 -11.16
CA THR A 146 -3.06 19.74 -12.53
C THR A 146 -2.49 18.33 -12.61
N ARG A 147 -1.69 17.91 -11.62
CA ARG A 147 -1.15 16.54 -11.55
C ARG A 147 -2.26 15.52 -11.27
N ASP A 148 -3.22 15.88 -10.42
CA ASP A 148 -4.41 15.07 -10.13
C ASP A 148 -5.25 14.87 -11.40
N LEU A 149 -5.48 15.95 -12.16
CA LEU A 149 -6.18 15.85 -13.45
C LEU A 149 -5.45 14.96 -14.47
N THR A 150 -4.12 15.01 -14.46
CA THR A 150 -3.30 14.13 -15.30
C THR A 150 -3.43 12.68 -14.86
N GLY A 151 -3.46 12.42 -13.55
CA GLY A 151 -3.70 11.09 -12.99
C GLY A 151 -5.06 10.54 -13.44
N ILE A 152 -6.13 11.31 -13.32
CA ILE A 152 -7.48 10.90 -13.77
C ILE A 152 -7.44 10.41 -15.23
N ARG A 153 -6.79 11.17 -16.11
CA ARG A 153 -6.65 10.80 -17.53
C ARG A 153 -5.85 9.51 -17.73
N MET A 154 -4.78 9.31 -16.96
CA MET A 154 -4.00 8.06 -17.00
C MET A 154 -4.86 6.86 -16.61
N LEU A 155 -5.73 7.01 -15.61
CA LEU A 155 -6.60 5.94 -15.15
C LEU A 155 -7.71 5.63 -16.17
N GLN A 156 -8.31 6.67 -16.76
CA GLN A 156 -9.29 6.54 -17.86
C GLN A 156 -8.70 5.85 -19.10
N GLN A 157 -7.42 6.10 -19.42
CA GLN A 157 -6.72 5.42 -20.53
C GLN A 157 -6.57 3.91 -20.31
N GLU A 158 -6.55 3.44 -19.06
CA GLU A 158 -6.61 2.02 -18.71
C GLU A 158 -8.04 1.47 -18.64
N GLY A 159 -9.02 2.23 -19.15
CA GLY A 159 -10.43 1.83 -19.23
C GLY A 159 -11.16 1.82 -17.89
N MET A 160 -10.61 2.48 -16.86
CA MET A 160 -11.21 2.55 -15.53
C MET A 160 -12.05 3.82 -15.40
N GLU A 161 -13.28 3.65 -14.90
CA GLU A 161 -14.20 4.76 -14.70
C GLU A 161 -13.81 5.58 -13.46
N VAL A 162 -14.01 6.89 -13.52
CA VAL A 162 -13.76 7.82 -12.42
C VAL A 162 -14.99 8.69 -12.19
N ILE A 163 -15.54 8.62 -10.98
CA ILE A 163 -16.69 9.41 -10.55
C ILE A 163 -16.27 10.35 -9.42
N LEU A 164 -16.59 11.62 -9.60
CA LEU A 164 -16.33 12.66 -8.62
C LEU A 164 -17.55 12.85 -7.73
N ILE A 165 -17.34 12.89 -6.42
CA ILE A 165 -18.39 12.95 -5.42
C ILE A 165 -18.40 14.33 -4.79
N SER A 166 -19.52 15.04 -4.93
CA SER A 166 -19.85 16.21 -4.13
C SER A 166 -20.83 15.79 -3.04
N SER A 167 -20.39 15.81 -1.78
CA SER A 167 -21.23 15.47 -0.63
C SER A 167 -22.11 16.66 -0.22
N SER A 168 -23.30 16.37 0.32
CA SER A 168 -24.23 17.36 0.91
C SER A 168 -23.59 18.25 1.98
N ASP A 169 -22.61 17.74 2.70
CA ASP A 169 -22.09 18.36 3.91
C ASP A 169 -20.91 19.30 3.62
N ASN A 170 -20.25 19.07 2.49
CA ASN A 170 -19.20 19.93 1.99
C ASN A 170 -19.33 20.02 0.47
N PRO A 171 -20.43 20.63 -0.01
CA PRO A 171 -20.73 20.67 -1.43
C PRO A 171 -19.76 21.61 -2.13
N VAL A 172 -19.28 21.19 -3.30
CA VAL A 172 -18.62 22.12 -4.20
C VAL A 172 -19.69 22.88 -5.00
N PRO A 173 -19.46 24.16 -5.36
CA PRO A 173 -20.37 24.90 -6.21
C PRO A 173 -20.62 24.17 -7.55
N ASP A 174 -21.87 24.09 -7.99
CA ASP A 174 -22.26 23.34 -9.19
C ASP A 174 -21.47 23.78 -10.43
N VAL A 175 -21.26 25.09 -10.60
CA VAL A 175 -20.46 25.66 -11.70
C VAL A 175 -19.01 25.13 -11.68
N PHE A 176 -18.45 24.91 -10.50
CA PHE A 176 -17.10 24.36 -10.37
C PHE A 176 -17.09 22.87 -10.75
N ALA A 177 -18.08 22.11 -10.27
CA ALA A 177 -18.22 20.70 -10.56
C ALA A 177 -18.45 20.43 -12.07
N GLU A 178 -19.32 21.21 -12.71
CA GLU A 178 -19.59 21.13 -14.15
C GLU A 178 -18.32 21.43 -14.98
N LYS A 179 -17.59 22.50 -14.64
CA LYS A 179 -16.32 22.83 -15.32
C LYS A 179 -15.29 21.72 -15.16
N LEU A 180 -15.23 21.09 -13.99
CA LEU A 180 -14.32 19.99 -13.76
C LEU A 180 -14.72 18.76 -14.57
N SER A 181 -16.00 18.40 -14.57
CA SER A 181 -16.57 17.31 -15.38
C SER A 181 -16.25 17.51 -16.87
N GLN A 182 -16.45 18.72 -17.40
CA GLN A 182 -16.11 19.03 -18.81
C GLN A 182 -14.62 18.88 -19.10
N LYS A 183 -13.75 19.20 -18.13
CA LYS A 183 -12.28 19.17 -18.29
C LYS A 183 -11.69 17.76 -18.18
N THR A 184 -12.33 16.89 -17.40
CA THR A 184 -11.86 15.52 -17.12
C THR A 184 -12.67 14.44 -17.84
N GLY A 185 -13.87 14.75 -18.32
CA GLY A 185 -14.84 13.76 -18.80
C GLY A 185 -15.40 12.87 -17.69
N CYS A 186 -15.20 13.21 -16.41
CA CYS A 186 -15.73 12.45 -15.29
C CYS A 186 -17.20 12.76 -15.05
N GLU A 187 -17.96 11.73 -14.69
CA GLU A 187 -19.26 11.91 -14.07
C GLU A 187 -19.10 12.56 -12.68
N VAL A 188 -19.99 13.50 -12.36
CA VAL A 188 -20.08 14.09 -11.02
C VAL A 188 -21.39 13.64 -10.40
N ARG A 189 -21.31 13.09 -9.18
CA ARG A 189 -22.46 12.70 -8.36
C ARG A 189 -22.60 13.66 -7.19
N HIS A 190 -23.73 14.35 -7.13
CA HIS A 190 -24.12 15.16 -5.99
C HIS A 190 -24.99 14.31 -5.07
N LEU A 191 -24.45 13.98 -3.90
CA LEU A 191 -25.15 13.17 -2.90
C LEU A 191 -26.09 14.06 -2.10
N LYS A 192 -27.34 13.65 -1.97
CA LYS A 192 -28.43 14.37 -1.30
C LYS A 192 -28.91 13.68 -0.03
N GLU A 193 -28.66 12.38 0.09
CA GLU A 193 -28.98 11.49 1.21
C GLU A 193 -27.69 10.92 1.82
N GLU A 194 -27.83 9.87 2.64
CA GLU A 194 -26.72 9.15 3.24
C GLU A 194 -25.76 8.60 2.16
N LYS A 195 -24.47 9.00 2.25
CA LYS A 195 -23.44 8.68 1.26
C LYS A 195 -23.38 7.19 0.94
N GLN A 196 -23.31 6.34 1.97
CA GLN A 196 -23.20 4.90 1.77
C GLN A 196 -24.40 4.34 0.99
N VAL A 197 -25.63 4.77 1.32
CA VAL A 197 -26.85 4.31 0.65
C VAL A 197 -26.84 4.69 -0.83
N GLU A 198 -26.46 5.92 -1.17
CA GLU A 198 -26.37 6.35 -2.56
C GLU A 198 -25.26 5.66 -3.34
N LEU A 199 -24.10 5.46 -2.71
CA LEU A 199 -23.00 4.73 -3.34
C LEU A 199 -23.37 3.25 -3.54
N GLU A 200 -24.07 2.62 -2.59
CA GLU A 200 -24.57 1.25 -2.77
C GLU A 200 -25.57 1.13 -3.93
N LYS A 201 -26.47 2.11 -4.08
CA LYS A 201 -27.36 2.19 -5.25
C LYS A 201 -26.56 2.31 -6.55
N LEU A 202 -25.56 3.19 -6.59
CA LEU A 202 -24.66 3.36 -7.75
C LEU A 202 -23.89 2.09 -8.10
N LEU A 203 -23.35 1.39 -7.10
CA LEU A 203 -22.63 0.13 -7.34
C LEU A 203 -23.57 -0.95 -7.86
N LYS A 204 -24.81 -1.01 -7.36
CA LYS A 204 -25.84 -1.92 -7.85
C LYS A 204 -26.25 -1.62 -9.30
N GLU A 205 -26.38 -0.34 -9.66
CA GLU A 205 -26.63 0.10 -11.05
C GLU A 205 -25.50 -0.30 -12.00
N LYS A 206 -24.26 -0.32 -11.51
CA LYS A 206 -23.07 -0.67 -12.28
C LYS A 206 -22.69 -2.16 -12.21
N GLU A 207 -23.46 -2.96 -11.48
CA GLU A 207 -23.18 -4.38 -11.24
C GLU A 207 -21.78 -4.61 -10.65
N LEU A 208 -21.36 -3.73 -9.74
CA LEU A 208 -20.08 -3.79 -9.05
C LEU A 208 -20.26 -4.12 -7.57
N VAL A 209 -19.27 -4.79 -7.00
CA VAL A 209 -19.13 -4.91 -5.54
C VAL A 209 -18.05 -3.96 -5.02
N TRP A 210 -18.09 -3.62 -3.73
CA TRP A 210 -17.10 -2.73 -3.11
C TRP A 210 -15.65 -3.17 -3.34
N LYS A 211 -15.38 -4.47 -3.45
CA LYS A 211 -14.05 -5.02 -3.78
C LYS A 211 -13.51 -4.58 -5.15
N GLU A 212 -14.39 -4.24 -6.09
CA GLU A 212 -14.01 -3.71 -7.41
C GLU A 212 -13.89 -2.17 -7.43
N VAL A 213 -14.01 -1.52 -6.26
CA VAL A 213 -14.01 -0.06 -6.13
C VAL A 213 -12.74 0.41 -5.46
N ALA A 214 -12.13 1.44 -6.05
CA ALA A 214 -11.18 2.31 -5.38
C ALA A 214 -11.92 3.52 -4.80
N TYR A 215 -11.64 3.88 -3.55
CA TYR A 215 -12.26 5.04 -2.89
C TYR A 215 -11.20 5.97 -2.30
N ILE A 216 -11.34 7.28 -2.50
CA ILE A 216 -10.55 8.28 -1.79
C ILE A 216 -11.46 9.31 -1.14
N GLY A 217 -11.27 9.48 0.17
CA GLY A 217 -12.03 10.37 1.03
C GLY A 217 -11.18 10.86 2.20
N GLU A 218 -11.76 11.70 3.05
CA GLU A 218 -11.03 12.46 4.06
C GLU A 218 -11.73 12.46 5.42
N ARG A 219 -13.03 12.16 5.46
CA ARG A 219 -13.87 12.59 6.57
C ARG A 219 -14.01 11.54 7.68
N ALA A 220 -13.63 11.97 8.88
CA ALA A 220 -13.91 11.29 10.14
C ALA A 220 -15.21 11.83 10.73
N THR A 221 -16.06 10.97 11.29
CA THR A 221 -17.00 11.44 12.31
C THR A 221 -16.28 11.48 13.66
N TYR A 222 -16.26 12.66 14.29
CA TYR A 222 -16.12 12.78 15.74
C TYR A 222 -17.54 12.89 16.30
N GLN A 223 -18.16 11.80 16.74
CA GLN A 223 -19.37 11.97 17.55
C GLN A 223 -18.97 12.28 18.99
N VAL A 224 -19.26 13.50 19.43
CA VAL A 224 -19.62 13.76 20.84
C VAL A 224 -21.14 13.77 21.00
N GLU A 225 -21.95 13.98 19.95
CA GLU A 225 -23.42 13.93 20.08
C GLU A 225 -24.09 13.27 18.86
N GLN A 226 -24.91 12.25 19.14
CA GLN A 226 -25.68 11.41 18.20
C GLN A 226 -26.82 12.17 17.50
N ARG A 227 -26.55 13.26 16.79
CA ARG A 227 -27.58 13.99 16.04
C ARG A 227 -27.12 14.57 14.70
N SER A 228 -26.41 13.78 13.92
CA SER A 228 -26.35 14.01 12.47
C SER A 228 -26.49 12.69 11.72
N ASN A 229 -27.28 12.68 10.65
CA ASN A 229 -27.46 11.55 9.72
C ASN A 229 -26.20 11.38 8.83
N ASP A 230 -25.02 11.64 9.39
CA ASP A 230 -23.79 11.82 8.65
C ASP A 230 -22.99 10.53 8.70
N VAL A 231 -22.89 9.85 7.56
CA VAL A 231 -22.04 8.66 7.43
C VAL A 231 -20.59 9.10 7.18
N PRO A 232 -19.62 8.67 8.02
CA PRO A 232 -18.20 8.96 7.81
C PRO A 232 -17.66 8.28 6.56
N ASP A 233 -16.57 8.81 5.99
CA ASP A 233 -15.86 8.13 4.91
C ASP A 233 -15.25 6.80 5.36
N VAL A 234 -15.08 6.61 6.67
CA VAL A 234 -14.52 5.40 7.30
C VAL A 234 -15.20 4.13 6.81
N ASP A 235 -16.52 4.11 6.67
CA ASP A 235 -17.24 2.91 6.22
C ASP A 235 -16.93 2.61 4.74
N CYS A 236 -16.93 3.64 3.88
CA CYS A 236 -16.56 3.50 2.47
C CYS A 236 -15.09 3.08 2.31
N LEU A 237 -14.19 3.63 3.13
CA LEU A 237 -12.76 3.31 3.15
C LEU A 237 -12.52 1.84 3.54
N ASN A 238 -13.27 1.33 4.52
CA ASN A 238 -13.18 -0.06 4.97
C ASN A 238 -13.73 -1.05 3.93
N LEU A 239 -14.85 -0.70 3.29
CA LEU A 239 -15.54 -1.58 2.34
C LEU A 239 -14.80 -1.70 1.00
N ALA A 240 -14.29 -0.57 0.48
CA ALA A 240 -13.67 -0.50 -0.84
C ALA A 240 -12.50 -1.49 -1.01
N GLY A 241 -12.32 -2.03 -2.21
CA GLY A 241 -11.22 -2.94 -2.57
C GLY A 241 -9.85 -2.28 -2.38
N LEU A 242 -9.74 -1.04 -2.84
CA LEU A 242 -8.63 -0.14 -2.50
C LEU A 242 -9.19 1.14 -1.90
N SER A 243 -8.53 1.67 -0.89
CA SER A 243 -8.94 2.92 -0.27
C SER A 243 -7.73 3.77 0.08
N ALA A 244 -7.87 5.07 -0.10
CA ALA A 244 -6.83 6.02 0.25
C ALA A 244 -7.39 7.25 0.93
N VAL A 245 -6.49 7.93 1.64
CA VAL A 245 -6.78 9.21 2.28
C VAL A 245 -5.59 10.15 2.06
N PRO A 246 -5.83 11.46 1.93
CA PRO A 246 -4.75 12.45 1.92
C PRO A 246 -3.96 12.49 3.23
N LEU A 247 -2.76 13.08 3.21
CA LEU A 247 -1.88 13.18 4.39
C LEU A 247 -2.50 13.97 5.57
N ASP A 248 -3.31 14.98 5.26
CA ASP A 248 -3.83 15.98 6.19
C ASP A 248 -5.13 15.57 6.90
N VAL A 249 -5.45 14.27 6.92
CA VAL A 249 -6.64 13.72 7.57
C VAL A 249 -6.42 13.38 9.04
N PRO A 250 -7.49 13.34 9.86
CA PRO A 250 -7.41 12.83 11.24
C PRO A 250 -6.96 11.36 11.31
N MET A 251 -6.28 10.98 12.40
CA MET A 251 -5.75 9.62 12.61
C MET A 251 -6.80 8.52 12.46
N VAL A 252 -8.05 8.75 12.86
CA VAL A 252 -9.13 7.75 12.74
C VAL A 252 -9.45 7.40 11.28
N VAL A 253 -9.32 8.35 10.36
CA VAL A 253 -9.52 8.15 8.92
C VAL A 253 -8.29 7.50 8.31
N LEU A 254 -7.09 7.93 8.75
CA LEU A 254 -5.83 7.32 8.35
C LEU A 254 -5.81 5.82 8.62
N ASN A 255 -6.29 5.39 9.78
CA ASN A 255 -6.34 3.99 10.17
C ASN A 255 -7.38 3.15 9.41
N ALA A 256 -8.38 3.78 8.78
CA ALA A 256 -9.40 3.10 7.99
C ALA A 256 -8.99 2.91 6.52
N ALA A 257 -8.00 3.67 6.06
CA ALA A 257 -7.52 3.61 4.68
C ALA A 257 -6.50 2.49 4.49
N LYS A 258 -6.53 1.85 3.33
CA LYS A 258 -5.51 0.87 2.94
C LYS A 258 -4.23 1.53 2.42
N TYR A 259 -4.33 2.77 1.95
CA TYR A 259 -3.22 3.53 1.40
C TYR A 259 -3.22 4.97 1.93
N PRO A 260 -2.44 5.27 2.99
CA PRO A 260 -2.26 6.65 3.45
C PRO A 260 -1.33 7.39 2.49
N CYS A 261 -1.85 8.44 1.82
CA CYS A 261 -1.03 9.23 0.90
C CYS A 261 0.03 10.03 1.65
N GLN A 262 1.18 10.24 1.01
CA GLN A 262 2.24 11.15 1.47
C GLN A 262 1.99 12.60 1.05
N ARG A 263 1.04 12.83 0.12
CA ARG A 263 0.61 14.16 -0.31
C ARG A 263 -0.70 14.56 0.37
N ALA A 264 -0.81 15.84 0.68
CA ALA A 264 -2.04 16.45 1.19
C ALA A 264 -3.09 16.65 0.08
N ALA A 265 -4.33 16.87 0.49
CA ALA A 265 -5.46 17.15 -0.39
C ALA A 265 -5.17 18.36 -1.30
N GLY A 266 -5.62 18.32 -2.56
CA GLY A 266 -5.33 19.37 -3.56
C GLY A 266 -3.85 19.56 -3.92
N ARG A 267 -2.94 18.75 -3.37
CA ARG A 267 -1.48 18.83 -3.57
C ARG A 267 -0.89 17.60 -4.27
N GLY A 268 -1.72 16.80 -4.93
CA GLY A 268 -1.29 15.60 -5.65
C GLY A 268 -1.65 14.27 -4.98
N ALA A 269 -2.47 14.26 -3.93
CA ALA A 269 -2.89 13.04 -3.24
C ALA A 269 -3.64 12.08 -4.16
N LEU A 270 -4.58 12.60 -4.97
CA LEU A 270 -5.30 11.78 -5.93
C LEU A 270 -4.35 11.18 -6.97
N ARG A 271 -3.39 11.97 -7.47
CA ARG A 271 -2.37 11.49 -8.40
C ARG A 271 -1.55 10.35 -7.81
N GLU A 272 -1.08 10.50 -6.59
CA GLU A 272 -0.32 9.48 -5.88
C GLU A 272 -1.11 8.18 -5.76
N PHE A 273 -2.37 8.27 -5.31
CA PHE A 273 -3.23 7.10 -5.20
C PHE A 273 -3.51 6.43 -6.56
N ILE A 274 -3.73 7.23 -7.62
CA ILE A 274 -3.90 6.70 -8.97
C ILE A 274 -2.65 5.96 -9.45
N GLU A 275 -1.45 6.48 -9.19
CA GLU A 275 -0.20 5.79 -9.52
C GLU A 275 -0.07 4.46 -8.78
N HIS A 276 -0.49 4.42 -7.52
CA HIS A 276 -0.56 3.18 -6.74
C HIS A 276 -1.55 2.17 -7.36
N ILE A 277 -2.76 2.60 -7.73
CA ILE A 277 -3.74 1.74 -8.42
C ILE A 277 -3.15 1.18 -9.73
N LEU A 278 -2.51 2.03 -10.53
CA LEU A 278 -1.90 1.63 -11.81
C LEU A 278 -0.76 0.63 -11.61
N LEU A 279 0.04 0.78 -10.55
CA LEU A 279 1.11 -0.15 -10.21
C LEU A 279 0.54 -1.53 -9.85
N MET A 280 -0.50 -1.57 -9.01
CA MET A 280 -1.19 -2.82 -8.64
C MET A 280 -1.78 -3.50 -9.88
N LYS A 281 -2.38 -2.73 -10.79
CA LYS A 281 -2.92 -3.27 -12.05
C LYS A 281 -1.84 -3.83 -12.97
N LYS A 282 -0.66 -3.23 -13.03
CA LYS A 282 0.48 -3.76 -13.80
C LYS A 282 1.01 -5.05 -13.19
N GLY A 283 1.22 -5.09 -11.87
CA GLY A 283 1.67 -6.30 -11.17
C GLY A 283 0.74 -7.49 -11.42
N ALA A 284 -0.57 -7.25 -11.36
CA ALA A 284 -1.60 -8.22 -11.68
C ALA A 284 -1.52 -8.78 -13.11
N LYS A 285 -1.33 -7.92 -14.12
CA LYS A 285 -1.19 -8.34 -15.53
C LYS A 285 0.06 -9.23 -15.72
N PHE A 286 1.19 -8.83 -15.14
CA PHE A 286 2.44 -9.61 -15.23
C PHE A 286 2.34 -11.00 -14.58
N GLN A 287 1.53 -11.16 -13.53
CA GLN A 287 1.31 -12.46 -12.90
C GLN A 287 0.49 -13.39 -13.81
N LYS A 288 -0.59 -12.88 -14.42
CA LYS A 288 -1.42 -13.64 -15.38
C LYS A 288 -0.65 -14.11 -16.60
N GLU A 289 0.33 -13.33 -17.06
CA GLU A 289 1.21 -13.71 -18.19
C GLU A 289 2.24 -14.79 -17.82
N LYS A 290 2.60 -14.94 -16.54
CA LYS A 290 3.56 -15.97 -16.07
C LYS A 290 2.89 -17.31 -15.75
N ASP A 291 1.61 -17.28 -15.40
CA ASP A 291 0.84 -18.48 -15.03
C ASP A 291 0.18 -19.17 -16.24
N HIS A 292 0.31 -18.59 -17.44
CA HIS A 292 -0.10 -19.15 -18.74
C HIS A 292 1.09 -19.67 -19.55
#